data_AF-A0A958CT80-F1
#
_entry.id   AF-A0A958CT80-F1
#
_cell.length_a   1.000
_cell.length_b   1.000
_cell.length_c   1.000
_cell.angle_alpha   90.00
_cell.angle_beta   90.00
_cell.angle_gamma   90.00
#
_symmetry.space_group_name_H-M   'P 1'
#
loop_
_entity.id
_entity.type
_entity.pdbx_description
1 polymer ?
#
loop_
_entity_poly.entity_id
_entity_poly.type
_entity_poly.pdbx_seq_one_letter_code
_entity_poly.pdbx_strand_id
1 'polypeptide(L)'
;GAISMTNSTVSGNTAGNNYGGIAAFGAVNVEVRNSTIAYNDRANSAGVGFNGLVSSGATVTVVSSIIANNSEKNCTGTNANWTSQGYNLSSDTTCAFVQASDLQPIDPLFAPLANYGGATPTHALLPGSPAIDTGSNGQCPATDQRLVNRPFDGDGNGVAVCDRGAFEARGQIVISDRTVTEGNAGTTNAVFNVTLSPPATGPVSLNYATVAGTATAGSDFNATSGVLNWSAGQAAKTITVQVIGDTLDESDETFTVQLSGASGADIIDGSGAGLILDDDGVSSLVVDDQTVLEGNSGTRDAVFTVTLSPASPQQVTVNYATANGTATAGVDFDAASGSLVFAPGQTTKIVAVHVRGDTIDEGVEETFTLALSNPQNANIADGSGAGVITDDDSAILSLAGQPSVLEGNSGLRPANFTVSLSLTTSFAVTVDYHTGAVVGSGHATPDVDFVSANGTLTFQPGQTLKTVAVNVIGDVVVETDEDFFLEISNGTVATAGSHATGVILNDDLGSRFIYVPLVLR
;
A
#
# COMPACT_ATOMS: atom_id res chain seq x y z
N GLY A 1 57.32 20.84 37.72
CA GLY A 1 56.12 21.65 37.38
C GLY A 1 54.98 21.28 38.32
N ALA A 2 53.84 21.97 38.26
CA ALA A 2 52.67 21.63 39.07
C ALA A 2 51.41 21.57 38.20
N ILE A 3 50.58 20.55 38.44
CA ILE A 3 49.23 20.38 37.88
C ILE A 3 48.28 20.33 39.07
N SER A 4 47.24 21.16 39.05
CA SER A 4 46.15 21.11 40.04
C SER A 4 44.83 20.96 39.30
N MET A 5 44.06 19.97 39.72
CA MET A 5 42.73 19.67 39.21
C MET A 5 41.75 19.78 40.35
N THR A 6 40.78 20.67 40.18
CA THR A 6 39.70 20.88 41.15
C THR A 6 38.38 20.84 40.40
N ASN A 7 37.41 20.08 40.89
CA ASN A 7 36.08 19.96 40.28
C ASN A 7 36.12 19.59 38.79
N SER A 8 36.98 18.64 38.42
CA SER A 8 37.19 18.28 37.02
C SER A 8 36.85 16.81 36.76
N THR A 9 36.35 16.50 35.56
CA THR A 9 36.21 15.13 35.08
C THR A 9 37.27 14.84 34.00
N VAL A 10 37.95 13.70 34.10
CA VAL A 10 38.77 13.12 33.03
C VAL A 10 38.23 11.74 32.72
N SER A 11 37.52 11.62 31.61
CA SER A 11 36.81 10.39 31.28
C SER A 11 36.59 10.17 29.79
N GLY A 12 36.40 8.90 29.42
CA GLY A 12 36.15 8.50 28.03
C GLY A 12 37.35 8.64 27.11
N ASN A 13 38.56 8.85 27.65
CA ASN A 13 39.78 8.95 26.85
C ASN A 13 40.29 7.55 26.49
N THR A 14 40.86 7.39 25.29
CA THR A 14 41.51 6.14 24.88
C THR A 14 42.95 6.41 24.45
N ALA A 15 43.91 5.79 25.13
CA ALA A 15 45.32 5.83 24.75
C ALA A 15 45.71 4.63 23.88
N GLY A 16 46.75 4.75 23.05
CA GLY A 16 47.23 3.62 22.25
C GLY A 16 47.81 2.48 23.10
N ASN A 17 48.50 2.79 24.21
CA ASN A 17 49.12 1.83 25.11
C ASN A 17 48.64 2.02 26.55
N ASN A 18 49.36 2.71 27.43
CA ASN A 18 48.87 2.97 28.79
C ASN A 18 48.48 4.43 28.96
N TYR A 19 47.87 4.75 30.10
CA TYR A 19 47.68 6.12 30.59
C TYR A 19 46.55 6.89 29.93
N GLY A 20 45.41 6.23 29.70
CA GLY A 20 44.20 6.87 29.14
C GLY A 20 43.74 8.12 29.91
N GLY A 21 43.84 8.11 31.25
CA GLY A 21 43.47 9.22 32.12
C GLY A 21 44.60 10.23 32.31
N ILE A 22 45.26 10.20 33.48
CA ILE A 22 46.33 11.13 33.83
C ILE A 22 47.63 10.36 34.02
N ALA A 23 48.69 10.75 33.32
CA ALA A 23 50.04 10.30 33.60
C ALA A 23 51.01 11.45 33.87
N ALA A 24 51.73 11.34 34.98
CA ALA A 24 52.77 12.28 35.38
C ALA A 24 54.13 11.58 35.57
N PHE A 25 55.15 12.12 34.90
CA PHE A 25 56.51 11.58 34.90
C PHE A 25 57.53 12.61 35.39
N GLY A 26 58.51 12.17 36.19
CA GLY A 26 59.57 13.02 36.72
C GLY A 26 59.12 13.95 37.85
N ALA A 27 59.89 14.98 38.15
CA ALA A 27 59.66 15.89 39.30
C ALA A 27 58.49 16.88 39.05
N VAL A 28 57.28 16.35 39.03
CA VAL A 28 56.02 17.11 38.88
C VAL A 28 55.15 16.87 40.11
N ASN A 29 54.48 17.94 40.57
CA ASN A 29 53.46 17.84 41.62
C ASN A 29 52.08 17.78 40.96
N VAL A 30 51.29 16.77 41.28
CA VAL A 30 49.92 16.59 40.80
C VAL A 30 48.98 16.63 42.01
N GLU A 31 48.10 17.63 42.06
CA GLU A 31 47.02 17.70 43.04
C GLU A 31 45.70 17.40 42.35
N VAL A 32 44.99 16.38 42.83
CA VAL A 32 43.66 15.99 42.37
C VAL A 32 42.68 16.16 43.52
N ARG A 33 41.74 17.07 43.35
CA ARG A 33 40.78 17.49 44.37
C ARG A 33 39.37 17.49 43.78
N ASN A 34 38.41 16.86 44.47
CA ASN A 34 36.99 16.85 44.06
C ASN A 34 36.78 16.48 42.59
N SER A 35 37.60 15.57 42.08
CA SER A 35 37.66 15.27 40.65
C SER A 35 37.33 13.81 40.38
N THR A 36 36.89 13.52 39.16
CA THR A 36 36.52 12.17 38.73
C THR A 36 37.41 11.75 37.57
N ILE A 37 38.09 10.62 37.72
CA ILE A 37 38.90 10.00 36.68
C ILE A 37 38.30 8.62 36.41
N ALA A 38 37.51 8.49 35.34
CA ALA A 38 36.73 7.28 35.11
C ALA A 38 36.59 6.91 33.64
N TYR A 39 36.35 5.62 33.34
CA TYR A 39 36.14 5.14 31.98
C TYR A 39 37.23 5.56 30.99
N ASN A 40 38.46 5.71 31.45
CA ASN A 40 39.60 5.90 30.58
C ASN A 40 40.15 4.53 30.18
N ASP A 41 40.48 4.39 28.91
CA ASP A 41 40.78 3.11 28.29
C ASP A 41 42.09 3.12 27.49
N ARG A 42 42.50 1.94 27.04
CA ARG A 42 43.58 1.74 26.09
C ARG A 42 43.17 0.84 24.93
N ALA A 43 43.57 1.24 23.72
CA ALA A 43 43.26 0.51 22.50
C ALA A 43 43.98 -0.86 22.41
N ASN A 44 45.20 -0.95 22.92
CA ASN A 44 45.98 -2.20 22.91
C ASN A 44 46.03 -2.83 24.32
N SER A 45 45.43 -4.01 24.48
CA SER A 45 45.27 -4.71 25.76
C SER A 45 46.40 -5.71 26.08
N ALA A 46 47.57 -5.58 25.44
CA ALA A 46 48.71 -6.43 25.78
C ALA A 46 49.29 -6.06 27.16
N GLY A 47 49.24 -6.98 28.12
CA GLY A 47 49.82 -6.84 29.47
C GLY A 47 48.88 -6.25 30.51
N VAL A 48 49.41 -5.79 31.65
CA VAL A 48 48.66 -5.09 32.70
C VAL A 48 49.04 -3.61 32.69
N GLY A 49 48.08 -2.76 32.34
CA GLY A 49 48.16 -1.31 32.24
C GLY A 49 47.47 -0.60 33.40
N PHE A 50 47.72 0.70 33.47
CA PHE A 50 47.10 1.61 34.43
C PHE A 50 46.55 2.78 33.62
N ASN A 51 45.24 3.00 33.71
CA ASN A 51 44.56 3.93 32.81
C ASN A 51 43.80 5.02 33.57
N GLY A 52 43.71 4.97 34.90
CA GLY A 52 43.23 6.09 35.70
C GLY A 52 44.32 7.14 35.98
N LEU A 53 44.83 7.18 37.20
CA LEU A 53 45.87 8.12 37.65
C LEU A 53 47.22 7.43 37.86
N VAL A 54 48.21 7.83 37.07
CA VAL A 54 49.50 7.17 37.00
C VAL A 54 50.62 8.16 37.30
N SER A 55 51.54 7.76 38.18
CA SER A 55 52.74 8.54 38.49
C SER A 55 53.99 7.67 38.50
N SER A 56 55.05 8.18 37.88
CA SER A 56 56.41 7.65 38.00
C SER A 56 57.40 8.80 38.23
N GLY A 57 57.86 8.90 39.48
CA GLY A 57 58.74 9.99 39.94
C GLY A 57 58.04 11.28 40.32
N ALA A 58 56.73 11.42 40.02
CA ALA A 58 55.92 12.59 40.38
C ALA A 58 55.33 12.46 41.79
N THR A 59 55.14 13.59 42.46
CA THR A 59 54.42 13.68 43.73
C THR A 59 52.95 13.85 43.46
N VAL A 60 52.12 12.91 43.93
CA VAL A 60 50.67 12.90 43.71
C VAL A 60 49.96 13.05 45.05
N THR A 61 49.09 14.05 45.13
CA THR A 61 48.18 14.26 46.26
C THR A 61 46.75 14.13 45.76
N VAL A 62 45.97 13.25 46.40
CA VAL A 62 44.56 13.03 46.05
C VAL A 62 43.67 13.25 47.27
N VAL A 63 42.59 14.00 47.08
CA VAL A 63 41.60 14.26 48.12
C VAL A 63 40.19 14.35 47.54
N SER A 64 39.21 13.79 48.25
CA SER A 64 37.79 13.88 47.91
C SER A 64 37.47 13.51 46.44
N SER A 65 38.22 12.59 45.84
CA SER A 65 38.16 12.31 44.40
C SER A 65 37.77 10.85 44.12
N ILE A 66 37.13 10.62 42.96
CA ILE A 66 36.81 9.28 42.46
C ILE A 66 37.79 8.90 41.36
N ILE A 67 38.41 7.72 41.49
CA ILE A 67 39.24 7.11 40.44
C ILE A 67 38.71 5.70 40.23
N ALA A 68 37.81 5.51 39.28
CA ALA A 68 37.02 4.28 39.19
C ALA A 68 36.69 3.91 37.74
N ASN A 69 36.42 2.63 37.48
CA ASN A 69 35.99 2.10 36.18
C ASN A 69 36.94 2.47 35.01
N ASN A 70 38.23 2.70 35.30
CA ASN A 70 39.24 2.78 34.24
C ASN A 70 39.66 1.36 33.85
N SER A 71 39.99 1.13 32.58
CA SER A 71 40.32 -0.23 32.17
C SER A 71 41.56 -0.74 32.91
N GLU A 72 41.47 -1.99 33.35
CA GLU A 72 42.47 -2.75 34.11
C GLU A 72 42.77 -2.24 35.51
N LYS A 73 43.40 -1.07 35.67
CA LYS A 73 43.78 -0.52 36.99
C LYS A 73 43.61 0.98 37.08
N ASN A 74 43.05 1.43 38.20
CA ASN A 74 42.78 2.83 38.50
C ASN A 74 44.03 3.62 38.85
N CYS A 75 44.99 3.04 39.59
CA CYS A 75 46.18 3.77 40.03
C CYS A 75 47.42 2.89 40.08
N THR A 76 48.61 3.46 39.90
CA THR A 76 49.90 2.78 40.10
C THR A 76 50.33 2.64 41.57
N GLY A 77 49.39 2.47 42.51
CA GLY A 77 49.64 2.69 43.94
C GLY A 77 50.61 1.71 44.59
N THR A 78 51.80 2.24 44.90
CA THR A 78 52.72 1.99 46.05
C THR A 78 54.10 2.52 45.66
N ASN A 79 54.30 3.84 45.75
CA ASN A 79 55.62 4.46 45.67
C ASN A 79 55.71 5.60 46.69
N ALA A 80 56.93 6.02 47.06
CA ALA A 80 57.16 6.97 48.16
C ALA A 80 56.52 8.37 47.96
N ASN A 81 56.00 8.66 46.76
CA ASN A 81 55.53 9.99 46.35
C ASN A 81 54.00 10.09 46.21
N TRP A 82 53.24 9.12 46.72
CA TRP A 82 51.76 9.16 46.77
C TRP A 82 51.26 9.59 48.15
N THR A 83 50.34 10.54 48.18
CA THR A 83 49.68 11.02 49.41
C THR A 83 48.16 11.02 49.22
N SER A 84 47.46 10.13 49.93
CA SER A 84 46.01 10.24 50.12
C SER A 84 45.72 11.16 51.32
N GLN A 85 44.93 12.21 51.09
CA GLN A 85 44.44 13.09 52.16
C GLN A 85 43.01 12.73 52.61
N GLY A 86 42.51 11.57 52.18
CA GLY A 86 41.23 11.03 52.64
C GLY A 86 40.06 11.34 51.72
N TYR A 87 38.95 10.67 52.02
CA TYR A 87 37.69 10.78 51.30
C TYR A 87 37.80 10.45 49.81
N ASN A 88 38.76 9.61 49.42
CA ASN A 88 38.89 9.15 48.04
C ASN A 88 38.11 7.86 47.83
N LEU A 89 37.69 7.59 46.59
CA LEU A 89 37.00 6.36 46.23
C LEU A 89 37.66 5.72 45.00
N SER A 90 37.94 4.42 45.07
CA SER A 90 38.38 3.62 43.94
C SER A 90 37.55 2.36 43.79
N SER A 91 37.24 1.99 42.54
CA SER A 91 36.57 0.73 42.20
C SER A 91 37.50 -0.50 42.28
N ASP A 92 38.79 -0.28 42.55
CA ASP A 92 39.79 -1.33 42.76
C ASP A 92 40.70 -0.98 43.95
N THR A 93 41.63 -1.89 44.28
CA THR A 93 42.57 -1.72 45.40
C THR A 93 43.94 -1.18 44.98
N THR A 94 44.07 -0.69 43.75
CA THR A 94 45.37 -0.31 43.18
C THR A 94 45.78 1.09 43.57
N CYS A 95 44.90 1.89 44.16
CA CYS A 95 45.21 3.21 44.68
C CYS A 95 45.77 3.14 46.10
N ALA A 96 46.78 3.96 46.40
CA ALA A 96 47.38 4.07 47.72
C ALA A 96 46.50 4.87 48.70
N PHE A 97 45.21 4.58 48.72
CA PHE A 97 44.20 5.23 49.55
C PHE A 97 44.19 4.59 50.94
N VAL A 98 45.02 5.13 51.84
CA VAL A 98 45.34 4.55 53.15
C VAL A 98 44.66 5.25 54.32
N GLN A 99 43.86 6.29 54.09
CA GLN A 99 43.17 6.99 55.17
C GLN A 99 41.89 6.23 55.58
N ALA A 100 41.49 6.36 56.84
CA ALA A 100 40.27 5.71 57.33
C ALA A 100 38.99 6.16 56.60
N SER A 101 38.99 7.37 56.04
CA SER A 101 37.89 7.89 55.24
C SER A 101 37.93 7.44 53.78
N ASP A 102 38.99 6.79 53.31
CA ASP A 102 39.05 6.29 51.93
C ASP A 102 38.18 5.03 51.74
N LEU A 103 37.63 4.86 50.54
CA LEU A 103 36.81 3.70 50.16
C LEU A 103 37.43 2.98 48.97
N GLN A 104 37.78 1.70 49.16
CA GLN A 104 38.25 0.81 48.10
C GLN A 104 38.13 -0.67 48.54
N PRO A 105 37.77 -1.61 47.65
CA PRO A 105 37.30 -1.44 46.27
C PRO A 105 35.78 -1.27 46.23
N ILE A 106 35.28 -0.09 45.88
CA ILE A 106 33.85 0.24 45.90
C ILE A 106 33.43 0.84 44.56
N ASP A 107 32.35 0.34 43.98
CA ASP A 107 31.75 0.93 42.77
C ASP A 107 31.05 2.26 43.13
N PRO A 108 31.42 3.39 42.50
CA PRO A 108 30.73 4.65 42.71
C PRO A 108 29.31 4.70 42.13
N LEU A 109 28.84 3.69 41.38
CA LEU A 109 27.51 3.66 40.74
C LEU A 109 27.29 4.87 39.82
N PHE A 110 28.01 4.92 38.70
CA PHE A 110 27.86 6.00 37.72
C PHE A 110 26.73 5.76 36.71
N ALA A 111 26.14 6.87 36.25
CA ALA A 111 25.39 6.93 34.99
C ALA A 111 26.00 7.99 34.05
N PRO A 112 25.93 7.80 32.72
CA PRO A 112 26.27 8.84 31.76
C PRO A 112 25.39 10.07 31.98
N LEU A 113 26.00 11.25 32.07
CA LEU A 113 25.27 12.52 32.05
C LEU A 113 25.20 12.98 30.59
N ALA A 114 24.00 13.08 30.01
CA ALA A 114 23.81 13.57 28.65
C ALA A 114 24.39 15.00 28.49
N ASN A 115 24.78 15.36 27.27
CA ASN A 115 25.65 16.48 26.92
C ASN A 115 25.16 17.86 27.43
N TYR A 116 25.69 18.31 28.58
CA TYR A 116 25.47 19.64 29.15
C TYR A 116 26.68 20.58 29.00
N GLY A 117 27.29 20.62 27.79
CA GLY A 117 28.21 21.71 27.42
C GLY A 117 29.56 21.32 26.81
N GLY A 118 29.73 20.09 26.31
CA GLY A 118 30.97 19.72 25.61
C GLY A 118 31.04 18.26 25.16
N ALA A 119 32.00 17.95 24.29
CA ALA A 119 32.20 16.61 23.69
C ALA A 119 32.71 15.54 24.68
N THR A 120 32.93 15.87 25.95
CA THR A 120 33.51 14.95 26.95
C THR A 120 32.39 14.25 27.75
N PRO A 121 32.33 12.91 27.79
CA PRO A 121 31.35 12.18 28.59
C PRO A 121 31.50 12.50 30.09
N THR A 122 30.53 13.18 30.69
CA THR A 122 30.46 13.40 32.13
C THR A 122 29.62 12.32 32.82
N HIS A 123 29.80 12.15 34.13
CA HIS A 123 29.14 11.10 34.91
C HIS A 123 28.35 11.70 36.06
N ALA A 124 27.17 11.14 36.34
CA ALA A 124 26.40 11.42 37.55
C ALA A 124 26.47 10.23 38.51
N LEU A 125 26.40 10.51 39.81
CA LEU A 125 26.19 9.49 40.82
C LEU A 125 24.73 9.01 40.78
N LEU A 126 24.53 7.70 40.72
CA LEU A 126 23.22 7.08 40.86
C LEU A 126 22.76 7.14 42.34
N PRO A 127 21.43 7.14 42.60
CA PRO A 127 20.91 7.00 43.96
C PRO A 127 21.50 5.78 44.66
N GLY A 128 21.94 5.95 45.92
CA GLY A 128 22.61 4.91 46.70
C GLY A 128 24.12 4.78 46.41
N SER A 129 24.68 5.65 45.59
CA SER A 129 26.13 5.73 45.41
C SER A 129 26.83 5.98 46.75
N PRO A 130 27.90 5.22 47.05
CA PRO A 130 28.72 5.42 48.24
C PRO A 130 29.57 6.69 48.19
N ALA A 131 29.60 7.40 47.06
CA ALA A 131 30.28 8.69 46.92
C ALA A 131 29.40 9.89 47.32
N ILE A 132 28.07 9.70 47.39
CA ILE A 132 27.10 10.72 47.80
C ILE A 132 27.31 11.03 49.29
N ASP A 133 27.53 12.30 49.62
CA ASP A 133 27.72 12.85 50.97
C ASP A 133 28.80 12.20 51.84
N THR A 134 29.75 11.46 51.26
CA THR A 134 30.83 10.83 52.04
C THR A 134 32.13 11.63 52.00
N GLY A 135 32.13 12.89 51.57
CA GLY A 135 33.33 13.75 51.47
C GLY A 135 33.60 14.65 52.69
N SER A 136 34.27 15.80 52.48
CA SER A 136 34.72 16.70 53.55
C SER A 136 34.26 18.15 53.33
N ASN A 137 33.58 18.73 54.33
CA ASN A 137 33.05 20.11 54.27
C ASN A 137 34.16 21.16 54.20
N GLY A 138 35.32 20.89 54.81
CA GLY A 138 36.46 21.82 54.82
C GLY A 138 37.16 21.96 53.48
N GLN A 139 36.88 21.06 52.52
CA GLN A 139 37.49 21.03 51.20
C GLN A 139 36.44 21.18 50.08
N CYS A 140 35.27 21.70 50.46
CA CYS A 140 34.09 21.80 49.61
C CYS A 140 34.07 23.13 48.83
N PRO A 141 34.21 23.11 47.49
CA PRO A 141 34.01 24.29 46.66
C PRO A 141 32.52 24.66 46.63
N ALA A 142 32.23 25.96 46.52
CA ALA A 142 30.85 26.49 46.53
C ALA A 142 29.98 25.99 45.36
N THR A 143 30.61 25.46 44.31
CA THR A 143 29.94 24.94 43.11
C THR A 143 30.38 23.52 42.77
N ASP A 144 29.55 22.80 42.03
CA ASP A 144 29.88 21.50 41.43
C ASP A 144 30.77 21.64 40.18
N GLN A 145 31.00 20.52 39.48
CA GLN A 145 31.81 20.47 38.25
C GLN A 145 31.16 21.19 37.04
N ARG A 146 29.88 21.58 37.15
CA ARG A 146 29.13 22.39 36.18
C ARG A 146 29.06 23.87 36.58
N LEU A 147 29.75 24.25 37.66
CA LEU A 147 29.69 25.59 38.27
C LEU A 147 28.30 25.94 38.84
N VAL A 148 27.47 24.94 39.13
CA VAL A 148 26.17 25.12 39.80
C VAL A 148 26.40 25.10 41.31
N ASN A 149 25.77 26.03 42.05
CA ASN A 149 25.81 26.02 43.51
C ASN A 149 25.34 24.67 44.05
N ARG A 150 26.13 24.01 44.89
CA ARG A 150 25.75 22.73 45.53
C ARG A 150 24.62 23.02 46.54
N PRO A 151 23.38 22.56 46.29
CA PRO A 151 22.23 22.96 47.12
C PRO A 151 21.81 21.88 48.12
N PHE A 152 22.39 20.68 48.06
CA PHE A 152 21.91 19.52 48.80
C PHE A 152 22.91 19.07 49.87
N ASP A 153 22.35 18.62 50.98
CA ASP A 153 23.00 17.94 52.08
C ASP A 153 22.25 16.63 52.22
N GLY A 154 22.80 15.54 51.67
CA GLY A 154 22.11 14.25 51.70
C GLY A 154 22.38 13.44 52.98
N ASP A 155 23.05 14.01 54.00
CA ASP A 155 22.94 13.52 55.38
C ASP A 155 21.77 14.18 56.16
N GLY A 156 21.22 15.28 55.63
CA GLY A 156 20.01 15.95 56.11
C GLY A 156 20.19 16.79 57.37
N ASN A 157 21.41 17.16 57.75
CA ASN A 157 21.72 17.97 58.93
C ASN A 157 21.62 19.51 58.71
N GLY A 158 21.34 19.96 57.49
CA GLY A 158 21.30 21.37 57.07
C GLY A 158 22.66 21.98 56.67
N VAL A 159 23.73 21.20 56.58
CA VAL A 159 25.10 21.63 56.24
C VAL A 159 25.58 20.86 55.02
N ALA A 160 25.80 21.56 53.91
CA ALA A 160 26.28 20.94 52.67
C ALA A 160 27.54 20.08 52.91
N VAL A 161 27.41 18.78 52.67
CA VAL A 161 28.53 17.85 52.57
C VAL A 161 28.91 17.73 51.11
N CYS A 162 30.20 17.89 50.81
CA CYS A 162 30.64 17.71 49.43
C CYS A 162 30.72 16.22 49.09
N ASP A 163 30.10 15.81 47.99
CA ASP A 163 30.35 14.50 47.39
C ASP A 163 31.82 14.29 47.05
N ARG A 164 32.24 13.02 47.04
CA ARG A 164 33.51 12.65 46.43
C ARG A 164 33.36 12.74 44.92
N GLY A 165 34.21 13.51 44.24
CA GLY A 165 34.24 13.54 42.77
C GLY A 165 32.97 14.11 42.11
N ALA A 166 32.28 13.27 41.32
CA ALA A 166 31.20 13.64 40.39
C ALA A 166 29.97 14.23 41.09
N PHE A 167 29.11 14.91 40.35
CA PHE A 167 27.88 15.53 40.88
C PHE A 167 26.81 14.48 41.24
N GLU A 168 26.13 14.69 42.38
CA GLU A 168 24.87 14.02 42.73
C GLU A 168 23.74 14.54 41.85
N ALA A 169 23.23 13.74 40.90
CA ALA A 169 22.06 14.16 40.13
C ALA A 169 20.91 14.57 41.07
N ARG A 170 20.24 15.69 40.76
CA ARG A 170 18.90 15.96 41.34
C ARG A 170 17.96 14.83 40.89
N GLY A 171 16.67 14.93 41.21
CA GLY A 171 15.69 14.01 40.61
C GLY A 171 15.90 13.88 39.10
N GLN A 172 16.02 12.65 38.61
CA GLN A 172 16.38 12.30 37.23
C GLN A 172 15.11 12.08 36.42
N ILE A 173 14.97 12.81 35.32
CA ILE A 173 13.80 12.72 34.44
C ILE A 173 14.14 11.97 33.17
N VAL A 174 13.32 10.96 32.86
CA VAL A 174 13.34 10.23 31.59
C VAL A 174 11.93 10.10 31.03
N ILE A 175 11.82 9.99 29.71
CA ILE A 175 10.55 9.75 29.00
C ILE A 175 10.64 8.41 28.27
N SER A 176 9.56 7.64 28.25
CA SER A 176 9.48 6.38 27.51
C SER A 176 9.15 6.59 26.04
N ASP A 177 9.58 5.67 25.17
CA ASP A 177 9.08 5.57 23.80
C ASP A 177 7.68 4.95 23.73
N ARG A 178 6.97 5.16 22.61
CA ARG A 178 5.65 4.59 22.39
C ARG A 178 5.40 4.22 20.92
N THR A 179 4.93 3.00 20.70
CA THR A 179 4.40 2.53 19.41
C THR A 179 2.88 2.37 19.48
N VAL A 180 2.15 2.89 18.50
CA VAL A 180 0.69 2.79 18.44
C VAL A 180 0.23 2.58 17.00
N THR A 181 -0.82 1.81 16.80
CA THR A 181 -1.52 1.68 15.51
C THR A 181 -2.58 2.77 15.43
N GLU A 182 -2.70 3.43 14.30
CA GLU A 182 -3.58 4.58 14.14
C GLU A 182 -5.07 4.20 14.13
N GLY A 183 -5.40 3.10 13.44
CA GLY A 183 -6.78 2.63 13.23
C GLY A 183 -7.48 3.41 12.13
N ASN A 184 -8.60 2.90 11.62
CA ASN A 184 -9.13 3.44 10.36
C ASN A 184 -9.90 4.80 10.45
N ALA A 185 -10.04 5.38 11.65
CA ALA A 185 -10.77 6.62 11.87
C ALA A 185 -10.56 7.17 13.29
N GLY A 186 -10.72 8.50 13.43
CA GLY A 186 -10.78 9.15 14.74
C GLY A 186 -9.39 9.33 15.33
N THR A 187 -9.23 9.09 16.64
CA THR A 187 -7.93 9.20 17.28
C THR A 187 -7.63 8.10 18.29
N THR A 188 -6.38 7.67 18.34
CA THR A 188 -5.83 6.69 19.28
C THR A 188 -4.76 7.34 20.17
N ASN A 189 -4.75 7.03 21.47
CA ASN A 189 -3.84 7.67 22.42
C ASN A 189 -2.44 7.01 22.43
N ALA A 190 -1.42 7.75 22.04
CA ALA A 190 -0.02 7.46 22.36
C ALA A 190 0.33 8.06 23.74
N VAL A 191 0.48 7.20 24.76
CA VAL A 191 0.77 7.61 26.14
C VAL A 191 2.25 7.41 26.46
N PHE A 192 2.96 8.51 26.67
CA PHE A 192 4.37 8.55 27.06
C PHE A 192 4.47 8.70 28.58
N ASN A 193 5.24 7.84 29.23
CA ASN A 193 5.49 7.91 30.68
C ASN A 193 6.75 8.72 30.95
N VAL A 194 6.63 9.77 31.76
CA VAL A 194 7.74 10.62 32.21
C VAL A 194 8.01 10.30 33.67
N THR A 195 9.13 9.65 33.96
CA THR A 195 9.49 9.23 35.32
C THR A 195 10.51 10.17 35.94
N LEU A 196 10.49 10.27 37.27
CA LEU A 196 11.36 11.08 38.11
C LEU A 196 11.94 10.17 39.21
N SER A 197 13.27 10.03 39.26
CA SER A 197 13.96 9.18 40.25
C SER A 197 15.13 9.92 40.92
N PRO A 198 15.19 10.01 42.25
CA PRO A 198 14.16 9.60 43.22
C PRO A 198 12.88 10.46 43.10
N PRO A 199 11.75 10.06 43.75
CA PRO A 199 10.53 10.87 43.76
C PRO A 199 10.80 12.30 44.24
N ALA A 200 10.02 13.26 43.74
CA ALA A 200 10.21 14.67 44.03
C ALA A 200 10.26 14.95 45.54
N THR A 201 11.30 15.63 46.03
CA THR A 201 11.40 16.10 47.42
C THR A 201 10.85 17.52 47.59
N GLY A 202 10.68 18.24 46.48
CA GLY A 202 10.09 19.58 46.37
C GLY A 202 9.41 19.78 45.01
N PRO A 203 8.98 21.01 44.65
CA PRO A 203 8.35 21.26 43.37
C PRO A 203 9.34 21.02 42.21
N VAL A 204 8.93 20.18 41.25
CA VAL A 204 9.66 19.94 40.00
C VAL A 204 8.75 20.30 38.84
N SER A 205 9.29 20.96 37.82
CA SER A 205 8.53 21.29 36.60
C SER A 205 9.39 21.17 35.35
N LEU A 206 8.77 20.90 34.21
CA LEU A 206 9.39 20.94 32.88
C LEU A 206 8.36 21.25 31.80
N ASN A 207 8.82 21.70 30.65
CA ASN A 207 8.01 21.87 29.45
C ASN A 207 8.13 20.64 28.54
N TYR A 208 7.10 20.36 27.77
CA TYR A 208 7.17 19.38 26.69
C TYR A 208 6.51 19.91 25.41
N ALA A 209 7.00 19.45 24.27
CA ALA A 209 6.37 19.69 22.97
C ALA A 209 6.64 18.52 22.03
N THR A 210 5.68 18.26 21.16
CA THR A 210 5.85 17.33 20.04
C THR A 210 6.66 17.98 18.91
N VAL A 211 7.48 17.19 18.24
CA VAL A 211 8.25 17.57 17.05
C VAL A 211 7.99 16.51 15.98
N ALA A 212 7.57 16.96 14.81
CA ALA A 212 7.33 16.10 13.64
C ALA A 212 8.61 15.37 13.22
N GLY A 213 8.46 14.12 12.78
CA GLY A 213 9.52 13.31 12.18
C GLY A 213 9.17 13.04 10.73
N THR A 214 8.88 11.78 10.41
CA THR A 214 8.20 11.44 9.15
C THR A 214 6.70 11.70 9.24
N ALA A 215 6.12 11.53 10.44
CA ALA A 215 4.74 11.90 10.72
C ALA A 215 4.59 13.43 10.76
N THR A 216 3.55 13.89 10.10
CA THR A 216 3.07 15.27 9.95
C THR A 216 1.99 15.60 10.99
N ALA A 217 2.18 16.71 11.69
CA ALA A 217 1.19 17.20 12.65
C ALA A 217 -0.08 17.68 11.93
N GLY A 218 -1.23 17.19 12.37
CA GLY A 218 -2.55 17.54 11.85
C GLY A 218 -3.13 16.54 10.84
N SER A 219 -2.30 15.69 10.22
CA SER A 219 -2.75 14.52 9.47
C SER A 219 -2.60 13.26 10.31
N ASP A 220 -1.42 13.03 10.91
CA ASP A 220 -1.08 11.70 11.47
C ASP A 220 -1.09 11.76 13.01
N PHE A 221 -0.85 12.94 13.58
CA PHE A 221 -1.04 13.19 15.02
C PHE A 221 -1.40 14.63 15.33
N ASN A 222 -2.06 14.86 16.46
CA ASN A 222 -2.31 16.20 16.98
C ASN A 222 -1.09 16.72 17.75
N ALA A 223 -0.52 17.85 17.32
CA ALA A 223 0.59 18.48 18.02
C ALA A 223 0.19 18.88 19.46
N THR A 224 0.90 18.31 20.44
CA THR A 224 0.71 18.59 21.86
C THR A 224 1.92 19.30 22.44
N SER A 225 1.69 20.30 23.30
CA SER A 225 2.72 20.91 24.15
C SER A 225 2.12 21.28 25.52
N GLY A 226 2.96 21.46 26.53
CA GLY A 226 2.51 21.81 27.86
C GLY A 226 3.61 21.83 28.92
N VAL A 227 3.19 21.85 30.18
CA VAL A 227 4.07 21.85 31.36
C VAL A 227 3.68 20.70 32.28
N LEU A 228 4.65 19.86 32.66
CA LEU A 228 4.48 18.87 33.71
C LEU A 228 4.96 19.43 35.05
N ASN A 229 4.21 19.14 36.11
CA ASN A 229 4.52 19.58 37.48
C ASN A 229 4.40 18.40 38.44
N TRP A 230 5.47 18.12 39.19
CA TRP A 230 5.47 17.15 40.29
C TRP A 230 5.36 17.87 41.62
N SER A 231 4.46 17.36 42.44
CA SER A 231 4.42 17.64 43.88
C SER A 231 5.33 16.66 44.63
N ALA A 232 5.72 17.02 45.84
CA ALA A 232 6.54 16.15 46.68
C ALA A 232 5.92 14.74 46.80
N GLY A 233 6.76 13.71 46.69
CA GLY A 233 6.39 12.30 46.69
C GLY A 233 5.97 11.73 45.32
N GLN A 234 5.77 12.55 44.28
CA GLN A 234 5.44 12.05 42.95
C GLN A 234 6.70 11.60 42.19
N ALA A 235 6.59 10.46 41.49
CA ALA A 235 7.68 9.86 40.73
C ALA A 235 7.38 9.70 39.23
N ALA A 236 6.17 10.02 38.77
CA ALA A 236 5.79 9.86 37.38
C ALA A 236 4.66 10.79 36.96
N LYS A 237 4.62 11.10 35.66
CA LYS A 237 3.55 11.79 34.94
C LYS A 237 3.40 11.16 33.57
N THR A 238 2.31 11.45 32.89
CA THR A 238 2.11 11.01 31.51
C THR A 238 1.89 12.20 30.58
N ILE A 239 2.35 12.04 29.35
CA ILE A 239 2.01 12.92 28.23
C ILE A 239 1.21 12.07 27.25
N THR A 240 0.03 12.56 26.86
CA THR A 240 -0.81 11.89 25.86
C THR A 240 -0.77 12.68 24.56
N VAL A 241 -0.41 12.01 23.48
CA VAL A 241 -0.50 12.53 22.11
C VAL A 241 -1.60 11.73 21.41
N GLN A 242 -2.51 12.43 20.74
CA GLN A 242 -3.58 11.79 19.96
C GLN A 242 -3.04 11.54 18.55
N VAL A 243 -2.87 10.26 18.20
CA VAL A 243 -2.61 9.81 16.83
C VAL A 243 -3.94 9.80 16.08
N ILE A 244 -3.96 10.31 14.87
CA ILE A 244 -5.15 10.42 14.02
C ILE A 244 -5.14 9.18 13.15
N GLY A 245 -6.30 8.54 13.00
CA GLY A 245 -6.44 7.36 12.15
C GLY A 245 -7.22 7.67 10.89
N ASP A 246 -6.82 7.09 9.75
CA ASP A 246 -7.51 7.25 8.47
C ASP A 246 -7.57 5.97 7.60
N THR A 247 -7.59 6.06 6.28
CA THR A 247 -7.71 4.88 5.40
C THR A 247 -6.72 4.91 4.25
N LEU A 248 -5.65 5.70 4.38
CA LEU A 248 -4.59 5.87 3.39
C LEU A 248 -3.52 4.81 3.64
N ASP A 249 -3.02 4.20 2.57
CA ASP A 249 -1.89 3.25 2.66
C ASP A 249 -0.58 4.01 2.88
N GLU A 250 -0.22 4.20 4.14
CA GLU A 250 0.96 4.94 4.56
C GLU A 250 2.10 4.00 4.98
N SER A 251 3.32 4.53 5.07
CA SER A 251 4.42 3.80 5.67
C SER A 251 4.48 4.12 7.16
N ASP A 252 4.85 3.17 8.03
CA ASP A 252 5.08 3.45 9.45
C ASP A 252 5.85 4.76 9.68
N GLU A 253 5.29 5.63 10.51
CA GLU A 253 5.76 7.00 10.68
C GLU A 253 6.24 7.32 12.09
N THR A 254 7.08 8.34 12.21
CA THR A 254 7.69 8.72 13.48
C THR A 254 7.47 10.18 13.84
N PHE A 255 7.28 10.44 15.13
CA PHE A 255 7.36 11.77 15.74
C PHE A 255 8.13 11.69 17.06
N THR A 256 8.44 12.81 17.69
CA THR A 256 9.09 12.83 19.02
C THR A 256 8.39 13.75 20.00
N VAL A 257 8.42 13.40 21.29
CA VAL A 257 8.07 14.29 22.40
C VAL A 257 9.36 14.76 23.05
N GLN A 258 9.64 16.06 22.98
CA GLN A 258 10.84 16.67 23.56
C GLN A 258 10.54 17.35 24.89
N LEU A 259 11.32 17.03 25.91
CA LEU A 259 11.31 17.67 27.22
C LEU A 259 12.33 18.82 27.26
N SER A 260 11.98 19.92 27.92
CA SER A 260 12.88 21.09 28.05
C SER A 260 12.59 21.90 29.31
N GLY A 261 13.54 22.78 29.67
CA GLY A 261 13.33 23.79 30.72
C GLY A 261 13.05 23.23 32.11
N ALA A 262 13.67 22.11 32.48
CA ALA A 262 13.45 21.50 33.78
C ALA A 262 13.95 22.36 34.95
N SER A 263 13.15 22.41 36.01
CA SER A 263 13.45 23.07 37.28
C SER A 263 13.20 22.10 38.43
N GLY A 264 14.10 22.06 39.41
CA GLY A 264 14.06 21.12 40.54
C GLY A 264 14.56 19.69 40.24
N ALA A 265 14.88 19.39 38.99
CA ALA A 265 15.32 18.08 38.51
C ALA A 265 16.21 18.24 37.26
N ASP A 266 16.88 17.16 36.85
CA ASP A 266 17.71 17.10 35.64
C ASP A 266 17.07 16.16 34.61
N ILE A 267 16.97 16.60 33.35
CA ILE A 267 16.52 15.74 32.23
C ILE A 267 17.70 14.87 31.81
N ILE A 268 17.57 13.55 31.95
CA ILE A 268 18.57 12.57 31.54
C ILE A 268 18.25 12.05 30.14
N ASP A 269 16.98 11.72 29.92
CA ASP A 269 16.42 11.44 28.61
C ASP A 269 15.23 12.37 28.35
N GLY A 270 15.41 13.26 27.38
CA GLY A 270 14.43 14.27 27.03
C GLY A 270 13.67 13.96 25.75
N SER A 271 13.87 12.80 25.12
CA SER A 271 13.34 12.52 23.77
C SER A 271 12.59 11.20 23.75
N GLY A 272 11.26 11.26 23.87
CA GLY A 272 10.41 10.08 23.71
C GLY A 272 10.05 9.89 22.24
N ALA A 273 10.48 8.78 21.63
CA ALA A 273 10.13 8.45 20.25
C ALA A 273 8.71 7.89 20.16
N GLY A 274 7.91 8.45 19.25
CA GLY A 274 6.60 7.97 18.86
C GLY A 274 6.69 7.27 17.51
N LEU A 275 6.23 6.02 17.43
CA LEU A 275 6.05 5.26 16.18
C LEU A 275 4.56 5.03 15.95
N ILE A 276 4.06 5.48 14.81
CA ILE A 276 2.71 5.24 14.31
C ILE A 276 2.81 4.08 13.31
N LEU A 277 2.04 3.02 13.53
CA LEU A 277 1.95 1.88 12.64
C LEU A 277 0.72 2.03 11.75
N ASP A 278 0.92 1.91 10.44
CA ASP A 278 -0.15 1.85 9.44
C ASP A 278 -0.91 0.52 9.55
N ASP A 279 -2.24 0.55 9.41
CA ASP A 279 -3.09 -0.62 9.37
C ASP A 279 -4.08 -0.66 8.19
N ASP A 280 -3.86 0.16 7.16
CA ASP A 280 -4.75 0.27 6.00
C ASP A 280 -4.35 -0.65 4.84
N GLY A 281 -3.08 -1.04 4.77
CA GLY A 281 -2.57 -2.08 3.88
C GLY A 281 -2.42 -1.64 2.42
N VAL A 282 -1.73 -2.47 1.64
CA VAL A 282 -1.26 -2.05 0.31
C VAL A 282 -2.40 -1.78 -0.68
N SER A 283 -2.37 -0.60 -1.30
CA SER A 283 -3.31 -0.16 -2.32
C SER A 283 -3.43 -1.17 -3.48
N SER A 284 -4.66 -1.49 -3.90
CA SER A 284 -4.93 -2.47 -4.94
C SER A 284 -5.94 -1.97 -5.98
N LEU A 285 -5.67 -2.31 -7.24
CA LEU A 285 -6.48 -1.93 -8.41
C LEU A 285 -7.42 -3.08 -8.81
N VAL A 286 -8.67 -2.73 -9.08
CA VAL A 286 -9.65 -3.58 -9.74
C VAL A 286 -10.35 -2.84 -10.87
N VAL A 287 -10.72 -3.53 -11.94
CA VAL A 287 -11.57 -3.00 -13.01
C VAL A 287 -12.89 -3.77 -13.05
N ASP A 288 -14.00 -3.08 -13.26
CA ASP A 288 -15.32 -3.70 -13.34
C ASP A 288 -15.61 -4.35 -14.70
N ASP A 289 -16.71 -5.11 -14.76
CA ASP A 289 -17.26 -5.65 -16.00
C ASP A 289 -18.35 -4.72 -16.54
N GLN A 290 -18.50 -4.66 -17.85
CA GLN A 290 -19.49 -3.83 -18.54
C GLN A 290 -20.32 -4.64 -19.52
N THR A 291 -21.59 -4.27 -19.65
CA THR A 291 -22.50 -4.77 -20.68
C THR A 291 -23.12 -3.60 -21.41
N VAL A 292 -23.08 -3.60 -22.73
CA VAL A 292 -23.58 -2.51 -23.56
C VAL A 292 -24.33 -3.04 -24.78
N LEU A 293 -25.43 -2.38 -25.10
CA LEU A 293 -26.18 -2.60 -26.34
C LEU A 293 -25.44 -1.94 -27.49
N GLU A 294 -25.23 -2.62 -28.62
CA GLU A 294 -24.52 -2.04 -29.76
C GLU A 294 -25.35 -0.94 -30.47
N GLY A 295 -26.64 -1.20 -30.69
CA GLY A 295 -27.54 -0.32 -31.43
C GLY A 295 -27.28 -0.34 -32.94
N ASN A 296 -28.22 0.20 -33.72
CA ASN A 296 -28.17 -0.06 -35.17
C ASN A 296 -27.15 0.74 -36.01
N SER A 297 -26.39 1.65 -35.39
CA SER A 297 -25.39 2.50 -36.06
C SER A 297 -24.56 3.33 -35.07
N GLY A 298 -23.40 3.80 -35.53
CA GLY A 298 -22.57 4.74 -34.77
C GLY A 298 -21.79 4.03 -33.66
N THR A 299 -21.58 4.71 -32.54
CA THR A 299 -20.86 4.12 -31.40
C THR A 299 -21.52 4.44 -30.06
N ARG A 300 -21.39 3.53 -29.10
CA ARG A 300 -21.79 3.69 -27.69
C ARG A 300 -20.63 3.34 -26.77
N ASP A 301 -20.57 3.96 -25.60
CA ASP A 301 -19.46 3.74 -24.67
C ASP A 301 -19.75 2.57 -23.73
N ALA A 302 -18.88 1.56 -23.73
CA ALA A 302 -18.66 0.69 -22.59
C ALA A 302 -17.73 1.41 -21.61
N VAL A 303 -18.25 1.85 -20.47
CA VAL A 303 -17.52 2.69 -19.51
C VAL A 303 -17.00 1.83 -18.35
N PHE A 304 -15.76 1.39 -18.44
CA PHE A 304 -15.10 0.64 -17.38
C PHE A 304 -14.64 1.57 -16.26
N THR A 305 -14.95 1.22 -15.02
CA THR A 305 -14.46 1.91 -13.83
C THR A 305 -13.29 1.13 -13.24
N VAL A 306 -12.13 1.79 -13.18
CA VAL A 306 -10.96 1.28 -12.47
C VAL A 306 -10.93 1.90 -11.08
N THR A 307 -10.95 1.07 -10.05
CA THR A 307 -10.95 1.50 -8.65
C THR A 307 -9.65 1.11 -7.95
N LEU A 308 -9.18 1.98 -7.06
CA LEU A 308 -8.00 1.82 -6.21
C LEU A 308 -8.46 1.84 -4.75
N SER A 309 -8.17 0.78 -4.00
CA SER A 309 -8.51 0.67 -2.58
C SER A 309 -7.43 -0.09 -1.80
N PRO A 310 -7.05 0.39 -0.60
CA PRO A 310 -7.31 1.74 -0.06
C PRO A 310 -6.74 2.87 -0.94
N ALA A 311 -6.99 4.12 -0.56
CA ALA A 311 -6.42 5.27 -1.26
C ALA A 311 -4.91 5.36 -0.99
N SER A 312 -4.12 5.78 -1.98
CA SER A 312 -2.67 5.94 -1.80
C SER A 312 -2.29 7.41 -1.54
N PRO A 313 -1.36 7.71 -0.61
CA PRO A 313 -0.77 9.05 -0.47
C PRO A 313 0.23 9.36 -1.60
N GLN A 314 0.60 8.35 -2.40
CA GLN A 314 1.48 8.50 -3.55
C GLN A 314 0.68 8.51 -4.87
N GLN A 315 1.31 8.99 -5.93
CA GLN A 315 0.75 8.84 -7.27
C GLN A 315 0.80 7.37 -7.69
N VAL A 316 -0.34 6.83 -8.13
CA VAL A 316 -0.45 5.46 -8.68
C VAL A 316 -0.65 5.53 -10.19
N THR A 317 0.09 4.70 -10.93
CA THR A 317 -0.06 4.58 -12.39
C THR A 317 -0.32 3.14 -12.80
N VAL A 318 -1.17 2.93 -13.79
CA VAL A 318 -1.44 1.60 -14.37
C VAL A 318 -1.75 1.73 -15.86
N ASN A 319 -1.25 0.81 -16.67
CA ASN A 319 -1.57 0.77 -18.10
C ASN A 319 -2.82 -0.06 -18.34
N TYR A 320 -3.57 0.26 -19.40
CA TYR A 320 -4.70 -0.54 -19.86
C TYR A 320 -4.59 -0.82 -21.36
N ALA A 321 -5.14 -1.95 -21.80
CA ALA A 321 -5.35 -2.26 -23.20
C ALA A 321 -6.54 -3.20 -23.39
N THR A 322 -7.31 -3.00 -24.45
CA THR A 322 -8.37 -3.92 -24.86
C THR A 322 -7.80 -5.12 -25.62
N ALA A 323 -8.38 -6.29 -25.44
CA ALA A 323 -8.11 -7.50 -26.21
C ALA A 323 -9.40 -8.07 -26.79
N ASN A 324 -9.30 -8.65 -27.99
CA ASN A 324 -10.42 -9.32 -28.64
C ASN A 324 -10.85 -10.57 -27.84
N GLY A 325 -12.15 -10.86 -27.88
CA GLY A 325 -12.72 -12.13 -27.44
C GLY A 325 -13.48 -12.77 -28.60
N THR A 326 -14.80 -12.87 -28.48
CA THR A 326 -15.67 -13.12 -29.64
C THR A 326 -15.89 -11.85 -30.45
N ALA A 327 -15.95 -10.68 -29.78
CA ALA A 327 -15.91 -9.38 -30.41
C ALA A 327 -14.49 -9.07 -30.91
N THR A 328 -14.41 -8.43 -32.08
CA THR A 328 -13.23 -8.08 -32.85
C THR A 328 -13.05 -6.57 -32.95
N ALA A 329 -11.89 -6.07 -32.52
CA ALA A 329 -11.55 -4.66 -32.67
C ALA A 329 -11.56 -4.20 -34.14
N GLY A 330 -12.19 -3.06 -34.40
CA GLY A 330 -12.41 -2.46 -35.71
C GLY A 330 -13.69 -2.92 -36.40
N VAL A 331 -14.34 -3.96 -35.89
CA VAL A 331 -15.68 -4.41 -36.34
C VAL A 331 -16.69 -4.05 -35.25
N ASP A 332 -16.57 -4.67 -34.07
CA ASP A 332 -17.59 -4.60 -33.01
C ASP A 332 -17.25 -3.54 -31.94
N PHE A 333 -15.96 -3.20 -31.80
CA PHE A 333 -15.51 -2.13 -30.91
C PHE A 333 -14.21 -1.48 -31.39
N ASP A 334 -13.87 -0.29 -30.88
CA ASP A 334 -12.59 0.35 -31.13
C ASP A 334 -11.53 -0.08 -30.10
N ALA A 335 -10.38 -0.55 -30.59
CA ALA A 335 -9.26 -0.88 -29.72
C ALA A 335 -8.83 0.35 -28.91
N ALA A 336 -8.75 0.19 -27.59
CA ALA A 336 -8.34 1.23 -26.66
C ALA A 336 -7.12 0.77 -25.86
N SER A 337 -6.13 1.66 -25.71
CA SER A 337 -5.00 1.45 -24.81
C SER A 337 -4.48 2.78 -24.27
N GLY A 338 -3.85 2.76 -23.10
CA GLY A 338 -3.37 3.97 -22.45
C GLY A 338 -2.79 3.73 -21.07
N SER A 339 -2.66 4.82 -20.32
CA SER A 339 -2.19 4.81 -18.93
C SER A 339 -3.11 5.67 -18.08
N LEU A 340 -3.48 5.15 -16.91
CA LEU A 340 -4.25 5.85 -15.90
C LEU A 340 -3.30 6.36 -14.81
N VAL A 341 -3.52 7.60 -14.38
CA VAL A 341 -2.74 8.25 -13.31
C VAL A 341 -3.69 8.71 -12.20
N PHE A 342 -3.68 8.02 -11.08
CA PHE A 342 -4.39 8.38 -9.85
C PHE A 342 -3.51 9.36 -9.07
N ALA A 343 -4.01 10.57 -8.82
CA ALA A 343 -3.36 11.50 -7.92
C ALA A 343 -3.43 10.97 -6.47
N PRO A 344 -2.57 11.43 -5.54
CA PRO A 344 -2.70 11.12 -4.12
C PRO A 344 -4.15 11.29 -3.62
N GLY A 345 -4.66 10.28 -2.92
CA GLY A 345 -6.03 10.23 -2.39
C GLY A 345 -7.12 9.90 -3.42
N GLN A 346 -6.81 9.78 -4.72
CA GLN A 346 -7.79 9.44 -5.75
C GLN A 346 -8.02 7.93 -5.80
N THR A 347 -9.28 7.51 -5.81
CA THR A 347 -9.67 6.08 -5.79
C THR A 347 -10.34 5.59 -7.06
N THR A 348 -10.69 6.46 -8.02
CA THR A 348 -11.41 6.04 -9.24
C THR A 348 -10.90 6.74 -10.51
N LYS A 349 -10.90 5.98 -11.61
CA LYS A 349 -10.73 6.43 -12.99
C LYS A 349 -11.68 5.68 -13.91
N ILE A 350 -11.94 6.25 -15.08
CA ILE A 350 -12.79 5.65 -16.10
C ILE A 350 -12.00 5.41 -17.38
N VAL A 351 -12.33 4.32 -18.08
CA VAL A 351 -11.89 4.02 -19.45
C VAL A 351 -13.15 3.79 -20.28
N ALA A 352 -13.39 4.67 -21.25
CA ALA A 352 -14.47 4.47 -22.22
C ALA A 352 -13.92 3.72 -23.44
N VAL A 353 -14.56 2.61 -23.79
CA VAL A 353 -14.32 1.85 -25.02
C VAL A 353 -15.54 2.02 -25.92
N HIS A 354 -15.34 2.49 -27.15
CA HIS A 354 -16.43 2.68 -28.09
C HIS A 354 -16.83 1.34 -28.72
N VAL A 355 -18.04 0.88 -28.46
CA VAL A 355 -18.70 -0.23 -29.15
C VAL A 355 -19.38 0.29 -30.39
N ARG A 356 -19.20 -0.41 -31.51
CA ARG A 356 -19.72 -0.05 -32.83
C ARG A 356 -21.05 -0.74 -33.01
N GLY A 357 -22.05 0.03 -33.44
CA GLY A 357 -23.36 -0.51 -33.75
C GLY A 357 -23.52 -0.77 -35.24
N ASP A 358 -24.16 -1.88 -35.62
CA ASP A 358 -24.51 -2.18 -37.00
C ASP A 358 -25.92 -2.82 -37.16
N THR A 359 -26.19 -3.56 -38.23
CA THR A 359 -27.53 -4.14 -38.47
C THR A 359 -27.46 -5.63 -38.84
N ILE A 360 -26.33 -6.26 -38.52
CA ILE A 360 -26.10 -7.68 -38.69
C ILE A 360 -26.67 -8.36 -37.45
N ASP A 361 -27.23 -9.56 -37.61
CA ASP A 361 -27.63 -10.40 -36.48
C ASP A 361 -26.48 -11.38 -36.20
N GLU A 362 -25.80 -11.17 -35.07
CA GLU A 362 -24.70 -11.98 -34.54
C GLU A 362 -25.23 -13.25 -33.87
N GLY A 363 -26.47 -13.20 -33.38
CA GLY A 363 -27.22 -14.32 -32.82
C GLY A 363 -26.81 -14.71 -31.40
N VAL A 364 -25.69 -14.18 -30.90
CA VAL A 364 -25.20 -14.34 -29.53
C VAL A 364 -24.51 -13.06 -29.07
N GLU A 365 -24.51 -12.82 -27.77
CA GLU A 365 -23.72 -11.74 -27.18
C GLU A 365 -22.23 -11.94 -27.46
N GLU A 366 -21.55 -10.86 -27.80
CA GLU A 366 -20.11 -10.87 -28.04
C GLU A 366 -19.33 -10.32 -26.86
N THR A 367 -18.06 -10.69 -26.75
CA THR A 367 -17.22 -10.33 -25.60
C THR A 367 -15.85 -9.84 -26.02
N PHE A 368 -15.34 -8.85 -25.31
CA PHE A 368 -13.95 -8.39 -25.33
C PHE A 368 -13.45 -8.18 -23.89
N THR A 369 -12.18 -7.84 -23.69
CA THR A 369 -11.62 -7.63 -22.35
C THR A 369 -10.83 -6.33 -22.28
N LEU A 370 -10.99 -5.56 -21.21
CA LEU A 370 -10.09 -4.48 -20.81
C LEU A 370 -9.09 -5.00 -19.77
N ALA A 371 -7.81 -5.08 -20.13
CA ALA A 371 -6.76 -5.62 -19.27
C ALA A 371 -5.88 -4.52 -18.67
N LEU A 372 -5.68 -4.56 -17.35
CA LEU A 372 -4.73 -3.72 -16.61
C LEU A 372 -3.34 -4.36 -16.57
N SER A 373 -2.29 -3.54 -16.63
CA SER A 373 -0.90 -4.03 -16.56
C SER A 373 0.08 -2.98 -16.02
N ASN A 374 1.26 -3.43 -15.61
CA ASN A 374 2.38 -2.59 -15.18
C ASN A 374 2.01 -1.53 -14.11
N PRO A 375 1.40 -1.94 -12.98
CA PRO A 375 1.08 -0.99 -11.93
C PRO A 375 2.35 -0.43 -11.27
N GLN A 376 2.28 0.80 -10.76
CA GLN A 376 3.29 1.43 -9.93
C GLN A 376 2.63 1.95 -8.65
N ASN A 377 3.26 1.71 -7.49
CA ASN A 377 2.77 2.07 -6.16
C ASN A 377 1.40 1.46 -5.79
N ALA A 378 1.00 0.38 -6.46
CA ALA A 378 -0.19 -0.41 -6.14
C ALA A 378 -0.04 -1.83 -6.69
N ASN A 379 -0.85 -2.75 -6.20
CA ASN A 379 -1.03 -4.09 -6.78
C ASN A 379 -2.23 -4.10 -7.75
N ILE A 380 -2.30 -5.11 -8.61
CA ILE A 380 -3.54 -5.42 -9.36
C ILE A 380 -4.17 -6.65 -8.69
N ALA A 381 -5.35 -6.47 -8.10
CA ALA A 381 -6.13 -7.55 -7.52
C ALA A 381 -7.05 -8.19 -8.56
N ASP A 382 -7.67 -7.36 -9.40
CA ASP A 382 -8.41 -7.78 -10.58
C ASP A 382 -8.04 -6.90 -11.78
N GLY A 383 -7.33 -7.49 -12.72
CA GLY A 383 -6.83 -6.78 -13.88
C GLY A 383 -7.67 -6.96 -15.14
N SER A 384 -8.83 -7.62 -15.07
CA SER A 384 -9.53 -8.09 -16.26
C SER A 384 -11.01 -7.73 -16.22
N GLY A 385 -11.39 -6.61 -16.85
CA GLY A 385 -12.78 -6.22 -17.01
C GLY A 385 -13.36 -6.82 -18.28
N ALA A 386 -14.40 -7.64 -18.16
CA ALA A 386 -15.13 -8.18 -19.30
C ALA A 386 -16.05 -7.11 -19.90
N GLY A 387 -15.97 -6.92 -21.22
CA GLY A 387 -16.93 -6.13 -21.99
C GLY A 387 -17.85 -7.05 -22.76
N VAL A 388 -19.15 -7.00 -22.49
CA VAL A 388 -20.18 -7.75 -23.21
C VAL A 388 -20.96 -6.80 -24.12
N ILE A 389 -21.05 -7.16 -25.39
CA ILE A 389 -21.83 -6.46 -26.41
C ILE A 389 -23.09 -7.28 -26.65
N THR A 390 -24.25 -6.70 -26.37
CA THR A 390 -25.54 -7.35 -26.61
C THR A 390 -26.10 -6.91 -27.95
N ASP A 391 -26.42 -7.91 -28.78
CA ASP A 391 -27.04 -7.79 -30.08
C ASP A 391 -28.53 -7.37 -29.95
N ASP A 392 -28.92 -6.32 -30.68
CA ASP A 392 -30.30 -5.84 -30.80
C ASP A 392 -30.93 -6.03 -32.18
N ASP A 393 -30.26 -6.77 -33.05
CA ASP A 393 -30.72 -7.16 -34.36
C ASP A 393 -31.29 -8.59 -34.34
N SER A 394 -32.24 -8.83 -35.24
CA SER A 394 -32.86 -10.14 -35.35
C SER A 394 -33.34 -10.39 -36.77
N ALA A 395 -32.71 -11.34 -37.44
CA ALA A 395 -33.05 -11.73 -38.79
C ALA A 395 -34.36 -12.52 -38.81
N ILE A 396 -35.23 -12.18 -39.76
CA ILE A 396 -36.52 -12.83 -39.97
C ILE A 396 -36.56 -13.43 -41.37
N LEU A 397 -36.85 -14.73 -41.45
CA LEU A 397 -37.12 -15.44 -42.70
C LEU A 397 -38.50 -15.10 -43.24
N SER A 398 -38.61 -14.94 -44.54
CA SER A 398 -39.89 -14.77 -45.23
C SER A 398 -39.88 -15.52 -46.55
N LEU A 399 -40.98 -16.20 -46.85
CA LEU A 399 -41.25 -16.76 -48.16
C LEU A 399 -42.21 -15.84 -48.93
N ALA A 400 -41.78 -15.41 -50.11
CA ALA A 400 -42.58 -14.56 -50.99
C ALA A 400 -42.51 -15.04 -52.45
N GLY A 401 -43.55 -14.68 -53.20
CA GLY A 401 -43.68 -14.99 -54.62
C GLY A 401 -45.06 -15.57 -54.94
N GLN A 402 -45.60 -15.18 -56.09
CA GLN A 402 -46.75 -15.81 -56.72
C GLN A 402 -46.41 -16.06 -58.19
N PRO A 403 -45.47 -16.97 -58.48
CA PRO A 403 -45.08 -17.23 -59.85
C PRO A 403 -46.29 -17.75 -60.62
N SER A 404 -46.51 -17.20 -61.82
CA SER A 404 -47.45 -17.75 -62.80
C SER A 404 -46.65 -18.20 -64.02
N VAL A 405 -46.82 -19.45 -64.43
CA VAL A 405 -46.02 -20.08 -65.48
C VAL A 405 -46.94 -20.80 -66.44
N LEU A 406 -46.82 -20.52 -67.73
CA LEU A 406 -47.47 -21.33 -68.77
C LEU A 406 -46.79 -22.70 -68.82
N GLU A 407 -47.55 -23.79 -68.74
CA GLU A 407 -47.00 -25.15 -68.73
C GLU A 407 -46.32 -25.50 -70.06
N GLY A 408 -46.94 -25.14 -71.18
CA GLY A 408 -46.49 -25.44 -72.53
C GLY A 408 -46.54 -26.93 -72.87
N ASN A 409 -46.44 -27.23 -74.17
CA ASN A 409 -46.76 -28.56 -74.70
C ASN A 409 -45.84 -29.74 -74.26
N SER A 410 -44.71 -29.45 -73.61
CA SER A 410 -43.71 -30.45 -73.15
C SER A 410 -42.57 -29.79 -72.36
N GLY A 411 -41.86 -30.58 -71.54
CA GLY A 411 -40.62 -30.18 -70.88
C GLY A 411 -40.84 -29.62 -69.47
N LEU A 412 -39.80 -28.99 -68.91
CA LEU A 412 -39.83 -28.41 -67.56
C LEU A 412 -39.63 -26.90 -67.61
N ARG A 413 -40.45 -26.15 -66.86
CA ARG A 413 -40.34 -24.70 -66.73
C ARG A 413 -40.28 -24.29 -65.26
N PRO A 414 -39.28 -23.50 -64.84
CA PRO A 414 -39.12 -23.17 -63.44
C PRO A 414 -40.09 -22.06 -63.01
N ALA A 415 -40.93 -22.36 -62.00
CA ALA A 415 -41.61 -21.40 -61.16
C ALA A 415 -40.71 -21.07 -59.96
N ASN A 416 -40.19 -19.83 -59.91
CA ASN A 416 -39.24 -19.43 -58.89
C ASN A 416 -39.94 -18.74 -57.70
N PHE A 417 -39.77 -19.31 -56.52
CA PHE A 417 -40.13 -18.70 -55.24
C PHE A 417 -38.89 -18.04 -54.62
N THR A 418 -39.09 -16.92 -53.93
CA THR A 418 -37.99 -16.19 -53.28
C THR A 418 -38.12 -16.34 -51.77
N VAL A 419 -37.03 -16.78 -51.14
CA VAL A 419 -36.89 -16.81 -49.68
C VAL A 419 -35.90 -15.72 -49.30
N SER A 420 -36.28 -14.84 -48.37
CA SER A 420 -35.47 -13.71 -47.94
C SER A 420 -35.28 -13.63 -46.43
N LEU A 421 -34.14 -13.10 -46.01
CA LEU A 421 -33.89 -12.61 -44.65
C LEU A 421 -34.08 -11.09 -44.60
N SER A 422 -34.66 -10.59 -43.51
CA SER A 422 -34.85 -9.16 -43.27
C SER A 422 -33.55 -8.39 -43.09
N LEU A 423 -32.52 -9.05 -42.56
CA LEU A 423 -31.19 -8.52 -42.24
C LEU A 423 -30.13 -9.56 -42.61
N THR A 424 -28.88 -9.15 -42.73
CA THR A 424 -27.73 -10.06 -42.85
C THR A 424 -27.41 -10.71 -41.50
N THR A 425 -26.89 -11.93 -41.51
CA THR A 425 -26.42 -12.62 -40.29
C THR A 425 -24.92 -12.88 -40.34
N SER A 426 -24.26 -12.96 -39.18
CA SER A 426 -22.85 -13.38 -39.06
C SER A 426 -22.69 -14.91 -39.07
N PHE A 427 -23.78 -15.64 -38.84
CA PHE A 427 -23.89 -17.09 -38.87
C PHE A 427 -24.72 -17.59 -40.06
N ALA A 428 -24.68 -18.91 -40.32
CA ALA A 428 -25.48 -19.51 -41.38
C ALA A 428 -26.93 -19.75 -40.93
N VAL A 429 -27.90 -19.35 -41.75
CA VAL A 429 -29.32 -19.62 -41.50
C VAL A 429 -29.80 -20.77 -42.37
N THR A 430 -30.51 -21.73 -41.79
CA THR A 430 -31.13 -22.84 -42.53
C THR A 430 -32.65 -22.82 -42.40
N VAL A 431 -33.33 -23.23 -43.46
CA VAL A 431 -34.78 -23.41 -43.49
C VAL A 431 -35.15 -24.56 -44.42
N ASP A 432 -36.03 -25.44 -43.98
CA ASP A 432 -36.55 -26.52 -44.82
C ASP A 432 -37.65 -25.99 -45.73
N TYR A 433 -37.79 -26.55 -46.91
CA TYR A 433 -38.89 -26.26 -47.82
C TYR A 433 -39.50 -27.55 -48.38
N HIS A 434 -40.79 -27.50 -48.68
CA HIS A 434 -41.46 -28.55 -49.45
C HIS A 434 -42.61 -27.97 -50.28
N THR A 435 -42.95 -28.65 -51.37
CA THR A 435 -44.09 -28.31 -52.24
C THR A 435 -45.29 -29.22 -51.97
N GLY A 436 -46.49 -28.73 -52.23
CA GLY A 436 -47.71 -29.54 -52.19
C GLY A 436 -48.87 -28.95 -53.00
N ALA A 437 -49.97 -29.70 -53.08
CA ALA A 437 -51.20 -29.27 -53.75
C ALA A 437 -52.04 -28.34 -52.86
N VAL A 438 -52.64 -27.31 -53.43
CA VAL A 438 -53.61 -26.47 -52.71
C VAL A 438 -54.92 -27.25 -52.49
N VAL A 439 -55.65 -26.94 -51.41
CA VAL A 439 -56.95 -27.56 -51.12
C VAL A 439 -58.06 -26.91 -51.95
N GLY A 440 -58.73 -27.65 -52.83
CA GLY A 440 -59.87 -27.14 -53.62
C GLY A 440 -60.04 -27.85 -54.96
N SER A 441 -60.93 -27.34 -55.82
CA SER A 441 -61.00 -27.73 -57.24
C SER A 441 -60.09 -26.82 -58.08
N GLY A 442 -59.34 -27.36 -59.03
CA GLY A 442 -58.33 -26.61 -59.81
C GLY A 442 -56.97 -26.56 -59.10
N HIS A 443 -56.57 -27.66 -58.44
CA HIS A 443 -55.26 -27.78 -57.83
C HIS A 443 -54.31 -28.51 -58.78
N ALA A 444 -53.04 -28.15 -58.74
CA ALA A 444 -52.02 -28.92 -59.41
C ALA A 444 -51.70 -30.19 -58.60
N THR A 445 -51.56 -31.30 -59.29
CA THR A 445 -51.21 -32.62 -58.80
C THR A 445 -49.68 -32.81 -58.82
N PRO A 446 -49.06 -33.09 -57.66
CA PRO A 446 -47.62 -33.32 -57.59
C PRO A 446 -47.19 -34.49 -58.48
N ASP A 447 -46.07 -34.30 -59.18
CA ASP A 447 -45.44 -35.22 -60.14
C ASP A 447 -46.29 -35.55 -61.39
N VAL A 448 -47.39 -34.81 -61.58
CA VAL A 448 -48.14 -34.75 -62.85
C VAL A 448 -47.95 -33.36 -63.45
N ASP A 449 -48.28 -32.31 -62.70
CA ASP A 449 -48.33 -30.92 -63.20
C ASP A 449 -47.08 -30.13 -62.79
N PHE A 450 -46.41 -30.55 -61.72
CA PHE A 450 -45.09 -30.05 -61.32
C PHE A 450 -44.24 -31.12 -60.63
N VAL A 451 -42.93 -31.01 -60.70
CA VAL A 451 -42.00 -31.91 -60.01
C VAL A 451 -41.98 -31.58 -58.51
N SER A 452 -42.32 -32.54 -57.66
CA SER A 452 -42.27 -32.39 -56.21
C SER A 452 -40.86 -31.97 -55.75
N ALA A 453 -40.76 -30.88 -54.99
CA ALA A 453 -39.50 -30.37 -54.46
C ALA A 453 -39.54 -30.32 -52.93
N ASN A 454 -38.52 -30.88 -52.29
CA ASN A 454 -38.26 -30.71 -50.86
C ASN A 454 -36.74 -30.64 -50.62
N GLY A 455 -36.34 -29.98 -49.55
CA GLY A 455 -34.94 -29.87 -49.18
C GLY A 455 -34.71 -28.80 -48.11
N THR A 456 -33.44 -28.51 -47.84
CA THR A 456 -33.03 -27.46 -46.90
C THR A 456 -32.29 -26.37 -47.67
N LEU A 457 -32.69 -25.13 -47.45
CA LEU A 457 -32.04 -23.94 -47.98
C LEU A 457 -31.09 -23.37 -46.93
N THR A 458 -29.85 -23.08 -47.31
CA THR A 458 -28.84 -22.49 -46.42
C THR A 458 -28.40 -21.13 -46.95
N PHE A 459 -28.60 -20.09 -46.14
CA PHE A 459 -28.02 -18.76 -46.30
C PHE A 459 -26.66 -18.78 -45.61
N GLN A 460 -25.59 -18.53 -46.37
CA GLN A 460 -24.27 -18.28 -45.79
C GLN A 460 -24.25 -16.88 -45.15
N PRO A 461 -23.34 -16.61 -44.20
CA PRO A 461 -23.19 -15.28 -43.61
C PRO A 461 -23.18 -14.15 -44.65
N GLY A 462 -23.91 -13.08 -44.38
CA GLY A 462 -24.08 -11.94 -45.28
C GLY A 462 -25.03 -12.15 -46.48
N GLN A 463 -25.65 -13.33 -46.66
CA GLN A 463 -26.66 -13.56 -47.71
C GLN A 463 -28.07 -13.27 -47.19
N THR A 464 -28.86 -12.50 -47.93
CA THR A 464 -30.25 -12.20 -47.56
C THR A 464 -31.30 -12.74 -48.54
N LEU A 465 -30.89 -13.33 -49.67
CA LEU A 465 -31.83 -13.78 -50.69
C LEU A 465 -31.40 -15.10 -51.32
N LYS A 466 -32.35 -16.03 -51.45
CA LYS A 466 -32.22 -17.30 -52.16
C LYS A 466 -33.51 -17.59 -52.93
N THR A 467 -33.42 -18.43 -53.95
CA THR A 467 -34.58 -18.83 -54.75
C THR A 467 -34.75 -20.35 -54.75
N VAL A 468 -35.98 -20.81 -54.66
CA VAL A 468 -36.37 -22.21 -54.86
C VAL A 468 -37.11 -22.30 -56.19
N ALA A 469 -36.56 -23.07 -57.12
CA ALA A 469 -37.19 -23.33 -58.42
C ALA A 469 -38.02 -24.62 -58.34
N VAL A 470 -39.33 -24.50 -58.57
CA VAL A 470 -40.25 -25.64 -58.72
C VAL A 470 -40.52 -25.82 -60.20
N ASN A 471 -40.20 -27.00 -60.76
CA ASN A 471 -40.34 -27.22 -62.20
C ASN A 471 -41.78 -27.64 -62.54
N VAL A 472 -42.50 -26.79 -63.27
CA VAL A 472 -43.80 -27.10 -63.91
C VAL A 472 -43.56 -28.06 -65.06
N ILE A 473 -44.39 -29.10 -65.16
CA ILE A 473 -44.34 -30.13 -66.19
C ILE A 473 -45.33 -29.73 -67.28
N GLY A 474 -44.83 -29.55 -68.51
CA GLY A 474 -45.69 -29.23 -69.64
C GLY A 474 -46.27 -30.47 -70.32
N ASP A 475 -47.54 -30.43 -70.71
CA ASP A 475 -48.18 -31.47 -71.51
C ASP A 475 -49.17 -30.91 -72.55
N VAL A 476 -50.04 -31.75 -73.12
CA VAL A 476 -51.00 -31.36 -74.18
C VAL A 476 -52.47 -31.55 -73.76
N VAL A 477 -52.72 -31.72 -72.46
CA VAL A 477 -54.01 -32.00 -71.86
C VAL A 477 -54.71 -30.67 -71.56
N VAL A 478 -55.93 -30.53 -72.06
CA VAL A 478 -56.69 -29.30 -71.84
C VAL A 478 -57.28 -29.31 -70.43
N GLU A 479 -56.69 -28.50 -69.57
CA GLU A 479 -57.04 -28.39 -68.15
C GLU A 479 -57.51 -26.97 -67.79
N THR A 480 -57.75 -26.70 -66.51
CA THR A 480 -57.96 -25.31 -66.03
C THR A 480 -56.64 -24.77 -65.49
N ASP A 481 -56.51 -23.45 -65.28
CA ASP A 481 -55.37 -22.94 -64.51
C ASP A 481 -55.38 -23.57 -63.10
N GLU A 482 -54.21 -23.95 -62.61
CA GLU A 482 -54.07 -24.77 -61.39
C GLU A 482 -53.10 -24.17 -60.38
N ASP A 483 -53.42 -24.28 -59.09
CA ASP A 483 -52.56 -23.77 -58.02
C ASP A 483 -51.77 -24.88 -57.32
N PHE A 484 -50.51 -24.59 -56.99
CA PHE A 484 -49.67 -25.37 -56.06
C PHE A 484 -49.07 -24.43 -55.00
N PHE A 485 -48.46 -25.00 -53.96
CA PHE A 485 -47.78 -24.20 -52.93
C PHE A 485 -46.34 -24.63 -52.68
N LEU A 486 -45.55 -23.69 -52.17
CA LEU A 486 -44.30 -23.92 -51.47
C LEU A 486 -44.49 -23.48 -50.02
N GLU A 487 -44.05 -24.30 -49.07
CA GLU A 487 -44.02 -23.97 -47.66
C GLU A 487 -42.62 -24.16 -47.08
N ILE A 488 -42.19 -23.20 -46.27
CA ILE A 488 -40.94 -23.25 -45.50
C ILE A 488 -41.23 -23.59 -44.03
N SER A 489 -40.34 -24.37 -43.42
CA SER A 489 -40.46 -24.79 -42.01
C SER A 489 -39.08 -24.99 -41.38
N ASN A 490 -39.06 -25.24 -40.06
CA ASN A 490 -37.83 -25.52 -39.29
C ASN A 490 -36.70 -24.48 -39.49
N GLY A 491 -37.06 -23.19 -39.64
CA GLY A 491 -36.09 -22.11 -39.73
C GLY A 491 -35.27 -21.97 -38.44
N THR A 492 -33.96 -21.73 -38.56
CA THR A 492 -33.08 -21.46 -37.39
C THR A 492 -33.25 -20.05 -36.83
N VAL A 493 -33.99 -19.20 -37.53
CA VAL A 493 -34.42 -17.86 -37.06
C VAL A 493 -35.94 -17.75 -37.19
N ALA A 494 -36.51 -16.69 -36.62
CA ALA A 494 -37.96 -16.44 -36.70
C ALA A 494 -38.44 -16.38 -38.15
N THR A 495 -39.63 -16.92 -38.44
CA THR A 495 -40.21 -16.93 -39.78
C THR A 495 -41.50 -16.11 -39.82
N ALA A 496 -41.56 -15.12 -40.71
CA ALA A 496 -42.74 -14.33 -41.03
C ALA A 496 -43.23 -14.66 -42.45
N GLY A 497 -44.31 -15.43 -42.54
CA GLY A 497 -44.84 -15.92 -43.82
C GLY A 497 -44.12 -17.18 -44.28
N SER A 498 -44.72 -18.34 -43.96
CA SER A 498 -44.17 -19.66 -44.28
C SER A 498 -44.72 -20.27 -45.55
N HIS A 499 -45.75 -19.67 -46.18
CA HIS A 499 -46.50 -20.28 -47.27
C HIS A 499 -46.65 -19.31 -48.45
N ALA A 500 -46.43 -19.82 -49.66
CA ALA A 500 -46.64 -19.09 -50.90
C ALA A 500 -47.26 -20.01 -51.97
N THR A 501 -48.16 -19.46 -52.77
CA THR A 501 -48.83 -20.20 -53.86
C THR A 501 -48.24 -19.82 -55.22
N GLY A 502 -48.16 -20.78 -56.14
CA GLY A 502 -47.84 -20.56 -57.55
C GLY A 502 -48.99 -21.05 -58.44
N VAL A 503 -49.09 -20.48 -59.64
CA VAL A 503 -50.14 -20.79 -60.62
C VAL A 503 -49.53 -21.40 -61.87
N ILE A 504 -50.04 -22.54 -62.30
CA ILE A 504 -49.80 -23.16 -63.59
C ILE A 504 -50.90 -22.69 -64.53
N LEU A 505 -50.53 -22.02 -65.62
CA LEU A 505 -51.45 -21.49 -66.61
C LEU A 505 -51.57 -22.46 -67.78
N ASN A 506 -52.79 -22.85 -68.12
CA ASN A 506 -53.04 -23.75 -69.25
C ASN A 506 -52.95 -22.98 -70.58
N ASP A 507 -52.11 -23.45 -71.50
CA ASP A 507 -51.98 -22.91 -72.87
C ASP A 507 -52.46 -23.86 -73.98
N ASP A 508 -53.05 -24.99 -73.62
CA ASP A 508 -53.60 -25.96 -74.56
C ASP A 508 -54.97 -25.59 -75.11
N LEU A 509 -55.13 -25.81 -76.42
CA LEU A 509 -56.37 -25.52 -77.12
C LEU A 509 -57.29 -26.74 -77.14
N GLY A 510 -58.47 -26.58 -76.53
CA GLY A 510 -59.62 -27.48 -76.72
C GLY A 510 -59.84 -27.81 -78.19
N SER A 511 -59.88 -29.10 -78.53
CA SER A 511 -60.10 -29.59 -79.90
C SER A 511 -61.35 -28.98 -80.54
N ARG A 512 -61.19 -27.93 -81.36
CA ARG A 512 -62.28 -27.38 -82.17
C ARG A 512 -62.49 -28.27 -83.39
N PHE A 513 -63.48 -29.16 -83.32
CA PHE A 513 -63.99 -29.84 -84.51
C PHE A 513 -64.72 -28.83 -85.40
N ILE A 514 -64.12 -28.48 -86.55
CA ILE A 514 -64.83 -27.82 -87.64
C ILE A 514 -65.66 -28.88 -88.36
N TYR A 515 -66.97 -28.86 -88.18
CA TYR A 515 -67.89 -29.68 -88.97
C TYR A 515 -68.03 -29.06 -90.37
N VAL A 516 -67.38 -29.65 -91.38
CA VAL A 516 -67.65 -29.33 -92.79
C VAL A 516 -68.68 -30.33 -93.30
N PRO A 517 -69.95 -29.96 -93.57
CA PRO A 517 -70.90 -30.88 -94.15
C PRO A 517 -70.47 -31.20 -95.58
N LEU A 518 -70.16 -32.48 -95.83
CA LEU A 518 -69.88 -33.00 -97.16
C LEU A 518 -71.19 -33.06 -97.95
N VAL A 519 -71.46 -32.02 -98.76
CA VAL A 519 -72.50 -32.11 -99.79
C VAL A 519 -71.88 -32.76 -101.03
N LEU A 520 -72.03 -34.07 -101.16
CA LEU A 520 -71.85 -34.77 -102.43
C LEU A 520 -73.10 -34.53 -103.30
N ARG A 521 -72.87 -34.07 -104.54
CA ARG A 521 -73.89 -33.88 -105.57
C ARG A 521 -74.49 -35.21 -106.04
#